data_AF-A0A939VTY2-F1
#
_entry.id   AF-A0A939VTY2-F1
#
_cell.length_a   1.000
_cell.length_b   1.000
_cell.length_c   1.000
_cell.angle_alpha   90.00
_cell.angle_beta   90.00
_cell.angle_gamma   90.00
#
_symmetry.space_group_name_H-M   'P 1'
#
loop_
_entity.id
_entity.type
_entity.pdbx_description
1 polymer ?
#
loop_
_entity_poly.entity_id
_entity_poly.type
_entity_poly.pdbx_seq_one_letter_code
_entity_poly.pdbx_strand_id
1 'polypeptide(L)' 'MKRCLTVPTAWGRFIVVEENAAVIQIFLPGDKPEEEHSECCTALLDHVEKQLREYFCGKR' A
#
# COMPACT_ATOMS: atom_id res chain seq x y z
N MET A 1 -3.55 7.58 -13.77
CA MET A 1 -2.24 6.91 -13.68
C MET A 1 -2.18 6.25 -12.32
N LYS A 2 -2.14 4.92 -12.29
CA LYS A 2 -2.10 4.16 -11.05
C LYS A 2 -0.69 4.19 -10.47
N ARG A 3 -0.58 4.47 -9.17
CA ARG A 3 0.67 4.45 -8.41
C ARG A 3 0.54 3.42 -7.31
N CYS A 4 1.65 2.80 -6.92
CA CYS A 4 1.63 1.87 -5.81
C CYS A 4 2.72 2.14 -4.78
N LEU A 5 2.45 1.62 -3.58
CA LEU A 5 3.40 1.51 -2.48
C LEU A 5 3.41 0.08 -1.97
N THR A 6 4.60 -0.50 -1.89
CA THR A 6 4.82 -1.81 -1.26
C THR A 6 5.16 -1.61 0.22
N VAL A 7 4.35 -2.15 1.12
CA VAL A 7 4.54 -2.07 2.57
C VAL A 7 4.97 -3.43 3.11
N PRO A 8 6.24 -3.61 3.54
CA PRO A 8 6.69 -4.85 4.16
C PRO A 8 6.21 -4.96 5.60
N THR A 9 5.69 -6.13 5.97
CA THR A 9 5.20 -6.45 7.32
C THR A 9 5.71 -7.82 7.78
N ALA A 10 5.50 -8.16 9.06
CA ALA A 10 5.81 -9.48 9.59
C ALA A 10 5.01 -10.62 8.93
N TRP A 11 3.87 -10.31 8.32
CA TRP A 11 3.02 -11.28 7.61
C TRP A 11 3.25 -11.33 6.11
N GLY A 12 4.20 -10.53 5.60
CA GLY A 12 4.56 -10.41 4.19
C GLY A 12 4.34 -9.02 3.64
N ARG A 13 4.33 -8.89 2.31
CA ARG A 13 4.21 -7.61 1.61
C ARG A 13 2.77 -7.29 1.28
N PHE A 14 2.33 -6.09 1.65
CA PHE A 14 1.08 -5.51 1.18
C PHE A 14 1.42 -4.54 0.05
N ILE A 15 0.53 -4.42 -0.94
CA ILE A 15 0.68 -3.43 -2.02
C ILE A 15 -0.56 -2.56 -2.03
N VAL A 16 -0.40 -1.26 -1.84
CA VAL A 16 -1.49 -0.29 -1.87
C VAL A 16 -1.44 0.44 -3.21
N VAL A 17 -2.57 0.54 -3.90
CA VAL A 17 -2.69 1.25 -5.17
C VAL A 17 -3.54 2.50 -5.00
N GLU A 18 -3.01 3.61 -5.49
CA GLU A 18 -3.66 4.90 -5.59
C GLU A 18 -3.98 5.24 -7.05
N GLU A 19 -5.15 5.82 -7.26
CA GLU A 19 -5.51 6.52 -8.49
C GLU A 19 -6.31 7.78 -8.16
N ASN A 20 -6.00 8.90 -8.83
CA ASN A 20 -6.72 10.18 -8.65
C ASN A 20 -6.84 10.64 -7.18
N ALA A 21 -5.76 10.51 -6.39
CA ALA A 21 -5.71 10.87 -4.97
C ALA A 21 -6.66 10.04 -4.06
N ALA A 22 -7.02 8.83 -4.49
CA ALA A 22 -7.79 7.87 -3.70
C ALA A 22 -7.12 6.49 -3.71
N VAL A 23 -7.18 5.80 -2.58
CA VAL A 23 -6.80 4.38 -2.52
C VAL A 23 -7.90 3.56 -3.17
N ILE A 24 -7.56 2.84 -4.23
CA ILE A 24 -8.52 2.06 -5.02
C ILE A 24 -8.39 0.55 -4.78
N GLN A 25 -7.22 0.08 -4.35
CA GLN A 25 -6.96 -1.35 -4.19
C GLN A 25 -5.86 -1.60 -3.15
N ILE A 26 -5.97 -2.73 -2.45
CA ILE A 26 -4.95 -3.26 -1.55
C ILE A 26 -4.77 -4.74 -1.89
N PHE A 27 -3.55 -5.14 -2.19
CA PHE A 27 -3.13 -6.52 -2.36
C PHE A 27 -2.56 -7.05 -1.05
N LEU A 28 -3.00 -8.24 -0.66
CA LEU A 28 -2.55 -8.93 0.53
C LEU A 28 -1.26 -9.72 0.25
N PRO A 29 -0.54 -10.14 1.30
CA PRO A 29 0.59 -11.03 1.15
C PRO A 29 0.25 -12.30 0.35
N GLY A 30 0.94 -12.47 -0.78
CA GLY A 30 0.75 -13.61 -1.68
C GLY A 30 -0.04 -13.29 -2.94
N ASP A 31 -0.77 -12.17 -2.97
CA ASP A 31 -1.45 -11.70 -4.16
C ASP A 31 -0.43 -11.27 -5.22
N LYS A 32 -0.81 -11.47 -6.50
CA LYS A 32 -0.05 -11.01 -7.65
C LYS A 32 -0.81 -9.87 -8.31
N PRO A 33 -0.30 -8.62 -8.31
CA PRO A 33 -0.89 -7.57 -9.12
C PRO A 33 -0.80 -7.96 -10.60
N GLU A 34 -1.92 -7.84 -11.31
CA GLU A 34 -2.01 -8.18 -12.74
C GLU A 34 -1.36 -7.11 -13.63
N GLU A 35 -1.20 -5.90 -13.11
CA GLU A 35 -0.68 -4.74 -13.85
C GLU A 35 0.65 -4.24 -13.26
N GLU A 36 1.53 -3.75 -14.14
CA GLU A 36 2.72 -2.99 -13.73
C GLU A 36 2.27 -1.62 -13.19
N HIS A 37 2.37 -1.45 -11.88
CA HIS A 37 2.12 -0.18 -11.22
C HIS A 37 3.44 0.61 -11.10
N SER A 38 3.38 1.92 -11.34
CA SER A 38 4.54 2.77 -11.06
C SER A 38 4.71 2.91 -9.54
N GLU A 39 5.81 2.38 -9.02
CA GLU A 39 6.18 2.57 -7.63
C GLU A 39 6.50 4.05 -7.42
N CYS A 40 5.68 4.73 -6.61
CA CYS A 40 5.81 6.16 -6.42
C CYS A 40 5.24 6.56 -5.06
N CYS A 41 6.09 7.09 -4.18
CA CYS A 41 5.65 7.64 -2.91
C CYS A 41 4.86 8.94 -3.15
N THR A 42 3.62 8.97 -2.67
CA THR A 42 2.77 10.15 -2.64
C THR A 42 2.40 10.45 -1.20
N ALA A 43 1.99 11.70 -0.90
CA ALA A 43 1.58 12.06 0.45
C ALA A 43 0.42 11.19 0.98
N LEU A 44 -0.46 10.69 0.10
CA LEU A 44 -1.51 9.75 0.46
C LEU A 44 -0.93 8.38 0.82
N LEU A 45 -0.05 7.84 -0.02
CA LEU A 45 0.56 6.53 0.21
C LEU A 45 1.45 6.54 1.46
N ASP A 46 2.20 7.61 1.71
CA ASP A 46 2.98 7.80 2.94
C ASP A 46 2.07 7.82 4.19
N HIS A 47 0.92 8.49 4.09
CA HIS A 47 -0.06 8.50 5.17
C HIS A 47 -0.63 7.09 5.43
N VAL A 48 -0.96 6.34 4.37
CA VAL A 48 -1.45 4.96 4.47
C VAL A 48 -0.38 4.04 5.05
N GLU A 49 0.89 4.19 4.65
CA GLU A 49 2.00 3.42 5.21
C GLU A 49 2.06 3.58 6.73
N LYS A 50 2.00 4.84 7.20
CA LYS A 50 2.02 5.16 8.61
C LYS A 50 0.83 4.51 9.34
N GLN A 51 -0.37 4.60 8.78
CA GLN A 51 -1.56 3.98 9.38
C GLN A 51 -1.45 2.45 9.46
N LEU A 52 -0.96 1.81 8.40
CA LEU A 52 -0.73 0.37 8.37
C LEU A 52 0.30 -0.05 9.42
N ARG A 53 1.41 0.69 9.56
CA ARG A 53 2.41 0.44 10.60
C ARG A 53 1.82 0.58 12.01
N GLU A 54 1.01 1.61 12.26
CA GLU A 54 0.35 1.80 13.55
C GLU A 54 -0.63 0.66 13.88
N TYR A 55 -1.44 0.24 12.90
CA TYR A 55 -2.36 -0.88 13.03
C TYR A 55 -1.63 -2.19 13.33
N PHE A 56 -0.57 -2.51 12.59
CA PHE A 56 0.21 -3.73 12.80
C PHE A 56 1.02 -3.73 14.10
N CYS A 57 1.29 -2.56 14.67
CA CYS A 57 1.87 -2.43 16.01
C CYS A 57 0.82 -2.42 17.13
N GLY A 58 -0.47 -2.59 16.83
CA GLY A 58 -1.55 -2.56 17.82
C GLY A 58 -1.77 -1.20 18.47
N LYS A 59 -1.32 -0.11 17.82
CA LYS A 59 -1.52 1.27 18.30
C LYS A 59 -2.86 1.86 17.85
N ARG A 60 -3.51 1.21 16.89
CA ARG A 60 -4.79 1.62 16.30
C ARG A 60 -5.60 0.40 15.90
#